data_AF-A0A9J6DWJ3-F1
#
_entry.id   AF-A0A9J6DWJ3-F1
#
_cell.length_a   1.000
_cell.length_b   1.000
_cell.length_c   1.000
_cell.angle_alpha   90.00
_cell.angle_beta   90.00
_cell.angle_gamma   90.00
#
_symmetry.space_group_name_H-M   'P 1'
#
loop_
_entity.id
_entity.type
_entity.pdbx_description
1 polymer ?
#
loop_
_entity_poly.entity_id
_entity_poly.type
_entity_poly.pdbx_seq_one_letter_code
_entity_poly.pdbx_strand_id
1 'polypeptide(L)'
;MQLNALEVVQDVPTRWNSEHQMMTRLLKLRKPITVELSKCDAVDNLTAAEWKLMTAAVNVLDPLAQATTELSGDKYPTLSQVIPLLECTGIVLAWHAASRQGFLVSRHLRIQP
;
A
#
# COMPACT_ATOMS: atom_id res chain seq x y z
N MET A 1 -5.86 13.62 -25.72
CA MET A 1 -5.77 13.05 -24.36
C MET A 1 -5.12 14.10 -23.46
N GLN A 2 -5.85 14.67 -22.50
CA GLN A 2 -5.24 15.49 -21.45
C GLN A 2 -4.59 14.53 -20.45
N LEU A 3 -3.26 14.53 -20.38
CA LEU A 3 -2.51 13.85 -19.33
C LEU A 3 -2.45 14.80 -18.13
N ASN A 4 -3.26 14.55 -17.10
CA ASN A 4 -3.17 15.31 -15.86
C ASN A 4 -1.84 14.98 -15.17
N ALA A 5 -1.06 16.01 -14.83
CA ALA A 5 0.20 15.84 -14.12
C ALA A 5 -0.05 15.20 -12.74
N LEU A 6 0.79 14.23 -12.33
CA LEU A 6 0.74 13.70 -10.98
C LEU A 6 1.44 14.66 -10.01
N GLU A 7 0.69 15.12 -9.01
CA GLU A 7 1.19 15.98 -7.93
C GLU A 7 1.55 15.17 -6.68
N VAL A 8 2.37 15.74 -5.81
CA VAL A 8 2.63 15.19 -4.47
C VAL A 8 1.36 15.34 -3.62
N VAL A 9 1.07 14.35 -2.79
CA VAL A 9 -0.05 14.38 -1.84
C VAL A 9 0.55 14.53 -0.45
N GLN A 10 0.02 15.47 0.34
CA GLN A 10 0.42 15.65 1.74
C GLN A 10 -0.37 14.72 2.66
N ASP A 11 0.29 14.25 3.70
CA ASP A 11 -0.39 13.54 4.79
C ASP A 11 -1.28 14.50 5.60
N VAL A 12 -2.36 13.95 6.15
CA VAL A 12 -3.31 14.59 7.06
C VAL A 12 -3.33 13.78 8.35
N PRO A 13 -2.78 14.29 9.47
CA PRO A 13 -2.53 13.51 10.68
C PRO A 13 -3.76 12.81 11.29
N THR A 14 -4.97 13.34 11.04
CA THR A 14 -6.22 12.78 11.56
C THR A 14 -6.82 11.68 10.69
N ARG A 15 -6.27 11.42 9.51
CA ARG A 15 -6.81 10.46 8.54
C ARG A 15 -5.71 9.52 8.06
N TRP A 16 -5.46 8.44 8.77
CA TRP A 16 -4.41 7.47 8.44
C TRP A 16 -4.32 7.05 6.93
N ASN A 17 -5.45 7.05 6.20
CA ASN A 17 -5.48 6.78 4.75
C ASN A 17 -4.66 7.77 3.92
N SER A 18 -4.47 9.02 4.36
CA SER A 18 -3.64 10.00 3.67
C SER A 18 -2.16 9.63 3.70
N GLU A 19 -1.69 9.03 4.78
CA GLU A 19 -0.29 8.58 4.91
C GLU A 19 0.00 7.50 3.86
N HIS A 20 -0.91 6.52 3.73
CA HIS A 20 -0.84 5.50 2.68
C HIS A 20 -0.88 6.11 1.26
N GLN A 21 -1.77 7.09 1.03
CA GLN A 21 -1.89 7.77 -0.26
C GLN A 21 -0.65 8.59 -0.61
N MET A 22 -0.08 9.31 0.36
CA MET A 22 1.15 10.07 0.24
C MET A 22 2.31 9.13 -0.12
N MET A 23 2.55 8.07 0.65
CA MET A 23 3.64 7.12 0.38
C MET A 23 3.48 6.47 -1.01
N THR A 24 2.26 6.02 -1.35
CA THR A 24 1.96 5.43 -2.67
C THR A 24 2.24 6.43 -3.80
N ARG A 25 1.87 7.70 -3.61
CA ARG A 25 2.13 8.76 -4.58
C ARG A 25 3.62 9.05 -4.70
N LEU A 26 4.32 9.13 -3.57
CA LEU A 26 5.75 9.40 -3.52
C LEU A 26 6.54 8.30 -4.25
N LEU A 27 6.17 7.03 -4.08
CA LEU A 27 6.76 5.91 -4.83
C LEU A 27 6.56 6.05 -6.33
N LYS A 28 5.37 6.45 -6.79
CA LYS A 28 5.09 6.70 -8.22
C LYS A 28 5.92 7.87 -8.76
N LEU A 29 6.16 8.88 -7.93
CA LEU A 29 6.94 10.09 -8.27
C LEU A 29 8.43 9.97 -7.91
N ARG A 30 8.93 8.79 -7.53
CA ARG A 30 10.30 8.61 -7.05
C ARG A 30 11.36 9.19 -7.99
N LYS A 31 11.24 8.94 -9.30
CA LYS A 31 12.21 9.43 -10.30
C LYS A 31 12.24 10.97 -10.37
N PRO A 32 11.13 11.68 -10.67
CA PRO A 32 11.18 13.14 -10.74
C PRO A 32 11.55 13.79 -9.40
N ILE A 33 11.04 13.27 -8.27
CA ILE A 33 11.36 13.82 -6.95
C ILE A 33 12.85 13.67 -6.63
N THR A 34 13.46 12.52 -6.96
CA THR A 34 14.90 12.32 -6.75
C THR A 34 15.75 13.32 -7.54
N VAL A 35 15.34 13.63 -8.77
CA VAL A 35 16.04 14.63 -9.61
C VAL A 35 15.87 16.03 -9.03
N GLU A 36 14.68 16.41 -8.59
CA GLU A 36 14.46 17.75 -8.02
C GLU A 36 15.12 17.91 -6.65
N LEU A 37 15.09 16.89 -5.79
CA LEU A 37 15.80 16.91 -4.50
C LEU A 37 17.32 16.96 -4.69
N SER A 38 17.87 16.38 -5.75
CA SER A 38 19.31 16.49 -6.03
C SER A 38 19.79 17.91 -6.36
N LYS A 39 18.86 18.83 -6.64
CA LYS A 39 19.11 20.25 -6.88
C LYS A 39 18.77 21.13 -5.67
N CYS A 40 18.26 20.54 -4.59
CA CYS A 40 17.75 21.24 -3.42
C CYS A 40 18.62 20.95 -2.20
N ASP A 41 19.30 21.97 -1.67
CA ASP A 41 20.17 21.81 -0.49
C ASP A 41 19.39 21.82 0.84
N ALA A 42 18.08 22.07 0.81
CA ALA A 42 17.26 22.21 2.02
C ALA A 42 16.66 20.89 2.52
N VAL A 43 16.56 19.87 1.67
CA VAL A 43 15.90 18.60 1.98
C VAL A 43 16.71 17.45 1.41
N ASP A 44 17.18 16.57 2.30
CA ASP A 44 17.87 15.36 1.89
C ASP A 44 16.94 14.39 1.17
N ASN A 45 17.49 13.68 0.19
CA ASN A 45 16.76 12.62 -0.48
C ASN A 45 16.74 11.34 0.37
N LEU A 46 15.68 10.55 0.21
CA LEU A 46 15.54 9.25 0.84
C LEU A 46 16.60 8.28 0.31
N THR A 47 17.20 7.54 1.22
CA THR A 47 18.13 6.44 0.94
C THR A 47 17.43 5.29 0.24
N ALA A 48 18.21 4.43 -0.44
CA ALA A 48 17.67 3.23 -1.07
C ALA A 48 16.96 2.30 -0.06
N ALA A 49 17.42 2.27 1.20
CA ALA A 49 16.82 1.48 2.27
C ALA A 49 15.45 2.05 2.68
N GLU A 50 15.32 3.37 2.80
CA GLU A 50 14.05 4.05 3.13
C GLU A 50 13.03 3.86 2.00
N TRP A 51 13.44 3.99 0.74
CA TRP A 51 12.56 3.68 -0.40
C TRP A 51 12.05 2.24 -0.38
N LYS A 52 12.92 1.29 -0.03
CA LYS A 52 12.56 -0.12 0.10
C LYS A 52 11.62 -0.35 1.27
N LEU A 53 11.86 0.30 2.40
CA LEU A 53 11.00 0.23 3.58
C LEU A 53 9.61 0.79 3.27
N MET A 54 9.52 1.96 2.64
CA MET A 54 8.27 2.57 2.21
C MET A 54 7.49 1.67 1.25
N THR A 55 8.17 1.05 0.29
CA THR A 55 7.55 0.07 -0.62
C THR A 55 6.96 -1.11 0.15
N ALA A 56 7.71 -1.64 1.12
CA ALA A 56 7.24 -2.75 1.95
C ALA A 56 6.09 -2.34 2.88
N ALA A 57 6.08 -1.11 3.38
CA ALA A 57 4.99 -0.56 4.20
C ALA A 57 3.72 -0.39 3.37
N VAL A 58 3.81 0.24 2.19
CA VAL A 58 2.68 0.39 1.26
C VAL A 58 2.05 -0.95 0.93
N ASN A 59 2.85 -1.98 0.61
CA ASN A 59 2.31 -3.31 0.30
C ASN A 59 1.53 -3.95 1.47
N VAL A 60 1.94 -3.71 2.71
CA VAL A 60 1.23 -4.23 3.89
C VAL A 60 -0.02 -3.40 4.19
N LEU A 61 0.03 -2.09 3.97
CA LEU A 61 -1.06 -1.17 4.28
C LEU A 61 -2.14 -1.15 3.19
N ASP A 62 -1.81 -1.46 1.94
CA ASP A 62 -2.73 -1.43 0.81
C ASP A 62 -4.03 -2.23 1.03
N PRO A 63 -4.01 -3.52 1.47
CA PRO A 63 -5.26 -4.25 1.72
C PRO A 63 -6.10 -3.63 2.85
N LEU A 64 -5.47 -3.05 3.88
CA LEU A 64 -6.17 -2.35 4.95
C LEU A 64 -6.81 -1.05 4.45
N ALA A 65 -6.11 -0.32 3.56
CA ALA A 65 -6.59 0.92 2.97
C ALA A 65 -7.78 0.67 2.04
N GLN A 66 -7.73 -0.42 1.26
CA GLN A 66 -8.84 -0.85 0.42
C GLN A 66 -10.07 -1.23 1.26
N ALA A 67 -9.91 -2.11 2.26
CA ALA A 67 -11.01 -2.51 3.14
C ALA A 67 -11.65 -1.33 3.86
N THR A 68 -10.84 -0.40 4.36
CA THR A 68 -11.35 0.81 5.03
C THR A 68 -12.06 1.75 4.08
N THR A 69 -11.54 1.91 2.85
CA THR A 69 -12.19 2.72 1.83
C THR A 69 -13.56 2.14 1.47
N GLU A 70 -13.64 0.83 1.27
CA GLU A 70 -14.89 0.13 0.96
C GLU A 70 -15.91 0.26 2.10
N LEU A 71 -15.48 0.06 3.35
CA LEU A 71 -16.35 0.15 4.53
C LEU A 71 -16.75 1.59 4.91
N SER A 72 -16.03 2.59 4.44
CA SER A 72 -16.35 4.01 4.67
C SER A 72 -17.41 4.55 3.69
N GLY A 73 -17.88 3.74 2.75
CA GLY A 73 -18.92 4.12 1.81
C GLY A 73 -20.28 4.37 2.48
N ASP A 74 -20.98 5.39 2.01
CA ASP A 74 -22.32 5.78 2.48
C ASP A 74 -23.42 5.62 1.41
N LYS A 75 -23.02 5.29 0.17
CA LYS A 75 -23.93 5.11 -0.98
C LYS A 75 -24.40 3.67 -1.18
N TYR A 76 -23.93 2.74 -0.36
CA TYR A 76 -24.26 1.31 -0.44
C TYR A 76 -24.18 0.66 0.96
N PRO A 77 -24.89 -0.46 1.20
CA PRO A 77 -24.78 -1.17 2.46
C PRO A 77 -23.38 -1.74 2.67
N THR A 78 -22.74 -1.36 3.77
CA THR A 78 -21.39 -1.81 4.14
C THR A 78 -21.40 -2.91 5.20
N LEU A 79 -22.46 -3.00 6.01
CA LEU A 79 -22.52 -3.94 7.15
C LEU A 79 -22.38 -5.41 6.73
N SER A 80 -22.99 -5.80 5.61
CA SER A 80 -22.88 -7.16 5.05
C SER A 80 -21.48 -7.49 4.53
N GLN A 81 -20.63 -6.49 4.31
CA GLN A 81 -19.28 -6.64 3.77
C GLN A 81 -18.21 -6.77 4.85
N VAL A 82 -18.52 -6.42 6.11
CA VAL A 82 -17.55 -6.39 7.21
C VAL A 82 -16.86 -7.73 7.40
N ILE A 83 -17.62 -8.82 7.54
CA ILE A 83 -17.04 -10.16 7.77
C ILE A 83 -16.21 -10.60 6.54
N PRO A 84 -16.73 -10.56 5.30
CA PRO A 84 -15.95 -10.90 4.12
C PRO A 84 -14.64 -10.10 3.99
N LEU A 85 -14.68 -8.78 4.21
CA LEU A 85 -13.50 -7.93 4.05
C LEU A 85 -12.46 -8.18 5.14
N LEU A 86 -12.87 -8.45 6.39
CA LEU A 86 -11.94 -8.81 7.47
C LEU A 86 -11.20 -10.11 7.16
N GLU A 87 -11.93 -11.16 6.75
CA GLU A 87 -11.35 -12.46 6.40
C GLU A 87 -10.38 -12.34 5.21
N CYS A 88 -10.81 -11.70 4.12
CA CYS A 88 -9.98 -11.50 2.93
C CYS A 88 -8.72 -10.69 3.25
N THR A 89 -8.85 -9.62 4.04
CA THR A 89 -7.71 -8.78 4.43
C THR A 89 -6.73 -9.57 5.29
N GLY A 90 -7.22 -10.36 6.25
CA GLY A 90 -6.39 -11.23 7.09
C GLY A 90 -5.60 -12.25 6.26
N ILE A 91 -6.25 -12.88 5.28
CA ILE A 91 -5.60 -13.81 4.35
C ILE A 91 -4.48 -13.10 3.58
N VAL A 92 -4.75 -11.95 2.94
CA VAL A 92 -3.75 -11.20 2.16
C VAL A 92 -2.55 -10.79 3.01
N LEU A 93 -2.77 -10.34 4.24
CA LEU A 93 -1.70 -10.00 5.17
C LEU A 93 -0.86 -11.23 5.55
N ALA A 94 -1.49 -12.38 5.75
CA ALA A 94 -0.79 -13.64 6.00
C ALA A 94 0.08 -14.06 4.79
N TRP A 95 -0.41 -13.87 3.55
CA TRP A 95 0.39 -14.09 2.34
C TRP A 95 1.61 -13.18 2.26
N HIS A 96 1.46 -11.90 2.60
CA HIS A 96 2.59 -10.97 2.65
C HIS A 96 3.63 -11.35 3.71
N ALA A 97 3.20 -11.86 4.87
CA ALA A 97 4.09 -12.37 5.91
C ALA A 97 4.85 -13.63 5.44
N ALA A 98 4.16 -14.58 4.83
CA ALA A 98 4.74 -15.82 4.33
C ALA A 98 5.73 -15.59 3.16
N SER A 99 5.42 -14.64 2.28
CA SER A 99 6.24 -14.33 1.09
C SER A 99 7.60 -13.74 1.43
N ARG A 100 7.78 -13.12 2.62
CA ARG A 100 9.10 -12.64 3.08
C ARG A 100 9.99 -13.73 3.68
N GLN A 101 9.42 -14.86 4.09
CA GLN A 101 10.16 -15.94 4.77
C GLN A 101 10.68 -17.02 3.82
N GLY A 102 10.45 -16.92 2.50
CA GLY A 102 10.93 -17.92 1.54
C GLY A 102 10.40 -19.33 1.86
N PHE A 103 9.16 -19.43 2.34
CA PHE A 103 8.59 -20.70 2.78
C PHE A 103 8.06 -21.51 1.59
N LEU A 104 8.70 -22.65 1.35
CA LEU A 104 8.29 -23.70 0.42
C LEU A 104 6.92 -24.27 0.83
N VAL A 105 5.82 -23.80 0.23
CA VAL A 105 4.57 -24.57 0.27
C VAL A 105 4.59 -25.57 -0.89
N SER A 106 5.28 -26.68 -0.67
CA SER A 106 5.06 -27.92 -1.40
C SER A 106 4.24 -28.84 -0.49
N ARG A 107 2.91 -28.67 -0.52
CA ARG A 107 1.83 -29.53 0.02
C ARG A 107 0.56 -28.68 -0.16
N HIS A 108 -0.46 -29.05 -0.94
CA HIS A 108 -1.12 -30.34 -0.94
C HIS A 108 -2.02 -30.44 -2.19
N LEU A 109 -1.49 -30.93 -3.32
CA LEU A 109 -2.30 -31.58 -4.35
C LEU A 109 -1.98 -33.08 -4.29
N ARG A 110 -2.45 -33.73 -3.23
CA ARG A 110 -2.70 -35.17 -3.25
C ARG A 110 -4.21 -35.35 -3.17
N ILE A 111 -4.84 -35.08 -4.31
CA ILE A 111 -6.10 -35.73 -4.66
C ILE A 111 -5.78 -37.22 -4.71
N GLN A 112 -6.44 -38.02 -3.88
CA GLN A 112 -6.72 -39.41 -4.17
C GLN A 112 -8.17 -39.68 -3.72
N PRO A 113 -8.90 -40.55 -4.44
CA PRO A 113 -10.34 -40.76 -4.31
C PRO A 113 -10.75 -41.44 -3.00
#